data_AF-A0A7J3ZJJ0-F1
#
_entry.id   AF-A0A7J3ZJJ0-F1
#
_cell.length_a   1.000
_cell.length_b   1.000
_cell.length_c   1.000
_cell.angle_alpha   90.00
_cell.angle_beta   90.00
_cell.angle_gamma   90.00
#
_symmetry.space_group_name_H-M   'P 1'
#
loop_
_entity.id
_entity.type
_entity.pdbx_description
1 polymer ?
#
loop_
_entity_poly.entity_id
_entity_poly.type
_entity_poly.pdbx_seq_one_letter_code
_entity_poly.pdbx_strand_id
1 'polypeptide(L)' 'MVSNLDDIVKKMVLEARRLYPNATIKEVKVHKSKVVLFGRAGRNWFKAVIYKNGRVFAYSSSQSLEFKLKRVLEVSEQE' A
#
# COMPACT_ATOMS: atom_id res chain seq x y z
N MET A 1 19.66 6.34 -4.18
CA MET A 1 18.78 5.17 -4.40
C MET A 1 17.73 5.04 -3.30
N VAL A 2 16.96 6.11 -3.00
CA VAL A 2 15.88 6.11 -1.99
C VAL A 2 14.50 6.33 -2.65
N SER A 3 14.48 6.69 -3.94
CA SER A 3 13.29 7.13 -4.68
C SER A 3 12.17 6.07 -4.78
N ASN A 4 12.50 4.82 -5.11
CA ASN A 4 11.47 3.86 -5.51
C ASN A 4 10.51 3.43 -4.37
N LEU A 5 10.99 3.40 -3.12
CA LEU A 5 10.18 2.94 -1.98
C LEU A 5 9.17 3.99 -1.53
N ASP A 6 9.61 5.25 -1.44
CA ASP A 6 8.73 6.38 -1.11
C ASP A 6 7.65 6.58 -2.17
N ASP A 7 7.98 6.38 -3.45
CA ASP A 7 7.02 6.46 -4.55
C ASP A 7 5.96 5.36 -4.47
N ILE A 8 6.35 4.11 -4.17
CA ILE A 8 5.39 3.01 -3.95
C ILE A 8 4.48 3.32 -2.76
N VAL A 9 5.04 3.78 -1.63
CA VAL A 9 4.25 4.16 -0.44
C VAL A 9 3.25 5.26 -0.80
N LYS A 10 3.69 6.33 -1.50
CA LYS A 10 2.82 7.42 -1.93
C LYS A 10 1.70 6.94 -2.86
N LYS A 11 2.01 6.15 -3.89
CA LYS A 11 1.01 5.56 -4.80
C LYS A 11 -0.04 4.77 -4.02
N MET A 12 0.39 3.98 -3.04
CA MET A 12 -0.51 3.18 -2.23
C MET A 12 -1.45 4.02 -1.35
N VAL A 13 -0.91 5.06 -0.72
CA VAL A 13 -1.69 6.01 0.09
C VAL A 13 -2.67 6.78 -0.78
N LEU A 14 -2.24 7.22 -1.97
CA LEU A 14 -3.08 7.96 -2.90
C LEU A 14 -4.26 7.11 -3.39
N GLU A 15 -4.02 5.85 -3.75
CA GLU A 15 -5.11 4.96 -4.19
C GLU A 15 -6.07 4.65 -3.04
N ALA A 16 -5.54 4.36 -1.84
CA ALA A 16 -6.39 4.17 -0.66
C ALA A 16 -7.29 5.39 -0.42
N ARG A 17 -6.77 6.61 -0.60
CA ARG A 17 -7.51 7.87 -0.50
C ARG A 17 -8.50 8.09 -1.63
N ARG A 18 -8.16 7.70 -2.86
CA ARG A 18 -9.07 7.77 -4.02
C ARG A 18 -10.31 6.91 -3.79
N LEU A 19 -10.13 5.72 -3.23
CA LEU A 19 -11.24 4.81 -2.92
C LEU A 19 -12.02 5.24 -1.67
N TYR A 20 -11.31 5.75 -0.68
CA TYR A 20 -11.87 6.18 0.59
C TYR A 20 -11.24 7.52 0.99
N PRO A 21 -11.95 8.65 0.86
CA PRO A 21 -11.38 10.00 1.08
C PRO A 21 -10.75 10.19 2.46
N ASN A 22 -11.25 9.45 3.45
CA ASN A 22 -10.77 9.46 4.84
C ASN A 22 -9.68 8.41 5.11
N ALA A 23 -9.06 7.83 4.08
CA ALA A 23 -7.98 6.88 4.27
C ALA A 23 -6.75 7.54 4.91
N THR A 24 -6.20 6.88 5.92
CA THR A 24 -5.08 7.37 6.71
C THR A 24 -4.13 6.24 7.04
N ILE A 25 -2.84 6.49 6.91
CA ILE A 25 -1.79 5.63 7.46
C ILE A 25 -1.74 5.83 8.96
N LYS A 26 -1.84 4.72 9.69
CA LYS A 26 -1.78 4.70 11.15
C LYS A 26 -0.41 4.31 11.64
N GLU A 27 0.29 3.45 10.91
CA GLU A 27 1.59 2.96 11.31
C GLU A 27 2.44 2.59 10.10
N VAL A 28 3.75 2.85 10.19
CA VAL A 28 4.75 2.47 9.19
C VAL A 28 5.88 1.74 9.91
N LYS A 29 6.14 0.49 9.53
CA LYS A 29 7.26 -0.30 10.04
C LYS A 29 8.29 -0.50 8.94
N VAL A 30 9.48 0.02 9.15
CA VAL A 30 10.61 -0.17 8.24
C VAL A 30 11.48 -1.31 8.75
N HIS A 31 11.66 -2.33 7.92
CA HIS A 31 12.57 -3.44 8.15
C HIS A 31 13.71 -3.43 7.12
N LYS A 32 14.79 -4.16 7.39
CA LYS A 32 15.98 -4.21 6.51
C LYS A 32 15.65 -4.54 5.05
N SER A 33 14.66 -5.40 4.79
CA SER A 33 14.28 -5.87 3.45
C SER A 33 12.89 -5.45 2.97
N LYS A 34 12.09 -4.80 3.83
CA LYS A 34 10.69 -4.46 3.52
C LYS A 34 10.15 -3.31 4.35
N VAL A 35 9.12 -2.64 3.87
CA VAL A 35 8.29 -1.69 4.62
C VAL A 35 6.90 -2.28 4.77
N VAL A 36 6.34 -2.20 5.96
CA VAL A 36 4.97 -2.60 6.25
C VAL A 36 4.18 -1.35 6.61
N LEU A 37 3.10 -1.08 5.86
CA LEU A 37 2.18 0.00 6.16
C LEU A 37 0.92 -0.58 6.77
N PHE A 38 0.41 0.05 7.81
CA PHE A 38 -0.94 -0.19 8.31
C PHE A 38 -1.72 1.10 8.17
N GLY A 39 -2.87 1.00 7.52
CA GLY A 39 -3.76 2.11 7.34
C GLY A 39 -5.20 1.71 7.53
N ARG A 40 -6.05 2.72 7.61
CA ARG A 40 -7.48 2.55 7.71
C ARG A 40 -8.16 3.35 6.61
N ALA A 41 -9.11 2.73 5.93
CA ALA A 41 -9.90 3.30 4.86
C ALA A 41 -11.38 3.17 5.27
N GLY A 42 -11.96 4.27 5.75
CA GLY A 42 -13.25 4.25 6.43
C GLY A 42 -13.25 3.37 7.69
N ARG A 43 -14.05 2.30 7.68
CA ARG A 43 -14.12 1.31 8.78
C ARG A 43 -13.16 0.13 8.60
N ASN A 44 -12.57 -0.03 7.42
CA ASN A 44 -11.75 -1.18 7.08
C ASN A 44 -10.27 -0.90 7.34
N TRP A 45 -9.59 -1.88 7.92
CA TRP A 45 -8.14 -1.87 8.02
C TRP A 45 -7.53 -2.43 6.73
N PHE A 46 -6.42 -1.85 6.32
CA PHE A 46 -5.57 -2.38 5.27
C PHE A 46 -4.12 -2.45 5.75
N LYS A 47 -3.40 -3.42 5.19
CA LYS A 47 -1.98 -3.65 5.40
C LYS A 47 -1.29 -3.76 4.06
N ALA A 48 -0.15 -3.10 3.93
CA ALA A 48 0.74 -3.26 2.80
C ALA A 48 2.08 -3.84 3.26
N VAL A 49 2.69 -4.68 2.44
CA VAL A 49 4.07 -5.16 2.62
C VAL A 49 4.81 -4.91 1.32
N ILE A 50 5.75 -3.97 1.35
CA ILE A 50 6.55 -3.54 0.20
C ILE A 50 7.98 -4.04 0.40
N TYR A 51 8.45 -4.94 -0.44
CA TYR A 51 9.81 -5.45 -0.38
C TYR A 51 10.75 -4.59 -1.22
N LYS A 52 12.03 -4.52 -0.83
CA LYS A 52 13.05 -3.76 -1.58
C LYS A 52 13.30 -4.28 -3.00
N ASN A 53 12.92 -5.53 -3.28
CA ASN A 53 13.02 -6.13 -4.61
C ASN A 53 11.81 -5.80 -5.52
N GLY A 54 10.95 -4.86 -5.13
CA GLY A 54 9.78 -4.44 -5.91
C GLY A 54 8.50 -5.22 -5.61
N ARG A 55 8.58 -6.40 -4.97
CA ARG A 55 7.38 -7.19 -4.63
C ARG A 55 6.51 -6.45 -3.62
N VAL A 56 5.22 -6.33 -3.89
CA VAL A 56 4.27 -5.70 -2.96
C VAL A 56 3.07 -6.60 -2.71
N PHE A 57 2.63 -6.66 -1.46
CA PHE A 57 1.41 -7.36 -1.06
C PHE A 57 0.48 -6.40 -0.34
N ALA A 58 -0.79 -6.40 -0.73
CA ALA A 58 -1.86 -5.67 -0.06
C ALA A 58 -2.86 -6.65 0.55
N TYR A 59 -3.29 -6.35 1.77
CA TYR A 59 -4.29 -7.11 2.52
C TYR A 59 -5.32 -6.15 3.11
N SER A 60 -6.58 -6.53 3.14
CA SER A 60 -7.63 -5.74 3.78
C SER A 60 -8.75 -6.63 4.31
N SER A 61 -9.41 -6.20 5.38
CA SER A 61 -10.65 -6.85 5.85
C SER A 61 -11.80 -6.73 4.83
N SER A 62 -11.69 -5.83 3.86
CA SER A 62 -12.63 -5.70 2.74
C SER A 62 -12.01 -6.24 1.46
N GLN A 63 -12.63 -7.28 0.89
CA GLN A 63 -12.18 -7.90 -0.37
C GLN A 63 -12.12 -6.89 -1.52
N SER A 64 -13.10 -5.99 -1.63
CA SER A 64 -13.12 -4.96 -2.68
C SER A 64 -11.96 -3.96 -2.56
N LEU A 65 -11.61 -3.56 -1.33
CA LEU A 65 -10.46 -2.69 -1.07
C LEU A 65 -9.16 -3.43 -1.35
N GLU A 66 -9.04 -4.68 -0.88
CA GLU A 66 -7.87 -5.51 -1.13
C GLU A 66 -7.58 -5.68 -2.63
N PHE A 67 -8.60 -6.08 -3.40
CA PHE A 67 -8.46 -6.31 -4.83
C PHE A 67 -8.01 -5.07 -5.60
N LYS A 68 -8.54 -3.89 -5.26
CA LYS A 68 -8.14 -2.64 -5.91
C LYS A 68 -6.72 -2.21 -5.51
N LEU A 69 -6.35 -2.36 -4.24
CA LEU A 69 -4.99 -2.08 -3.78
C LEU A 69 -3.97 -3.01 -4.48
N LYS A 70 -4.28 -4.29 -4.64
CA LYS A 70 -3.42 -5.23 -5.39
C LYS A 70 -3.25 -4.81 -6.84
N ARG A 71 -4.33 -4.45 -7.52
CA ARG A 71 -4.29 -4.03 -8.93
C ARG A 71 -3.38 -2.82 -9.17
N VAL A 72 -3.40 -1.81 -8.29
CA VAL A 72 -2.51 -0.64 -8.42
C VAL A 72 -1.04 -0.99 -8.28
N LEU A 73 -0.74 -2.06 -7.54
CA LEU A 73 0.62 -2.55 -7.36
C LEU A 73 1.10 -3.39 -8.55
N GLU A 74 0.23 -4.23 -9.13
CA GLU A 74 0.56 -5.03 -10.32
C GLU A 74 0.86 -4.16 -11.55
N VAL A 75 0.17 -3.02 -11.70
CA VAL A 75 0.42 -2.07 -12.80
C VAL A 75 1.80 -1.39 -12.68
N SER A 76 2.37 -1.29 -11.48
CA SER A 76 3.69 -0.66 -11.28
C SER A 76 4.87 -1.58 -11.60
N GLU A 77 4.65 -2.87 -11.90
CA GLU A 77 5.71 -3.80 -12.36
C GLU A 77 5.84 -3.88 -13.90
N GLN A 78 4.98 -3.16 -14.66
CA GLN A 78 4.96 -3.21 -16.13
C GLN A 78 5.47 -1.93 -16.83
N GLU A 79 5.98 -0.94 -16.08
CA GLU A 79 6.62 0.28 -16.61
C GLU A 79 8.13 0.29 -16.36
#